data_AF-F8PV41-F1
#
_entry.id   AF-F8PV41-F1
#
_cell.length_a   1.000
_cell.length_b   1.000
_cell.length_c   1.000
_cell.angle_alpha   90.00
_cell.angle_beta   90.00
_cell.angle_gamma   90.00
#
_symmetry.space_group_name_H-M   'P 1'
#
loop_
_entity.id
_entity.type
_entity.pdbx_description
1 polymer ?
#
loop_
_entity_poly.entity_id
_entity_poly.type
_entity_poly.pdbx_seq_one_letter_code
_entity_poly.pdbx_strand_id
1 'polypeptide(L)'
;MKTDDYVTRFLALSIQGGLGNEHAVELLERNVNPRITEQIYLQNTRSENLALAAEEVRRVGRAMELYAMHQGVKGSMSLRSTDTSKYSE
;
A
#
# COMPACT_ATOMS: atom_id res chain seq x y z
N MET A 1 9.22 -4.95 -0.80
CA MET A 1 9.63 -3.66 -0.21
C MET A 1 8.40 -3.03 0.40
N LYS A 2 8.45 -2.53 1.65
CA LYS A 2 7.29 -1.85 2.24
C LYS A 2 7.02 -0.54 1.49
N THR A 3 5.77 -0.11 1.47
CA THR A 3 5.37 1.13 0.78
C THR A 3 6.16 2.33 1.31
N ASP A 4 6.41 2.39 2.61
CA ASP A 4 7.18 3.49 3.22
C ASP A 4 8.65 3.54 2.73
N ASP A 5 9.30 2.38 2.55
CA ASP A 5 10.68 2.30 2.04
C ASP A 5 10.74 2.79 0.58
N TYR A 6 9.76 2.37 -0.23
CA TYR A 6 9.61 2.81 -1.62
C TYR A 6 9.47 4.33 -1.70
N VAL A 7 8.52 4.89 -0.95
CA VAL A 7 8.24 6.34 -0.96
C VAL A 7 9.46 7.13 -0.51
N THR A 8 10.17 6.65 0.52
CA THR A 8 11.39 7.30 1.01
C THR A 8 12.47 7.35 -0.06
N ARG A 9 12.71 6.24 -0.76
CA ARG A 9 13.69 6.19 -1.86
C ARG A 9 13.24 7.04 -3.05
N PHE A 10 11.96 7.01 -3.40
CA PHE A 10 11.41 7.82 -4.48
C PHE A 10 11.64 9.30 -4.23
N LEU A 11 11.27 9.80 -3.04
CA LEU A 11 11.47 11.20 -2.67
C LEU A 11 12.94 11.63 -2.74
N ALA A 12 13.85 10.80 -2.22
CA ALA A 12 15.29 11.08 -2.29
C ALA A 12 15.77 11.20 -3.74
N LEU A 13 15.31 10.31 -4.63
CA LEU A 13 15.64 10.35 -6.06
C LEU A 13 15.02 11.55 -6.77
N SER A 14 13.77 11.93 -6.45
CA SER A 14 13.12 13.10 -7.02
C SER A 14 13.85 14.39 -6.65
N ILE A 15 14.33 14.50 -5.40
CA ILE A 15 15.12 15.65 -4.93
C ILE A 15 16.49 15.68 -5.61
N GLN A 16 17.19 14.53 -5.67
CA GLN A 16 18.50 14.44 -6.32
C GLN A 16 18.43 14.72 -7.82
N GLY A 17 17.37 14.27 -8.48
CA GLY A 17 17.12 14.51 -9.89
C GLY A 17 16.57 15.90 -10.22
N GLY A 18 16.27 16.72 -9.21
CA GLY A 18 15.70 18.05 -9.41
C GLY A 18 14.32 18.03 -10.10
N LEU A 19 13.52 16.99 -9.87
CA LEU A 19 12.20 16.86 -10.49
C LEU A 19 11.23 17.91 -9.94
N GLY A 20 10.52 18.61 -10.83
CA GLY A 20 9.38 19.43 -10.45
C GLY A 20 8.23 18.56 -9.91
N ASN A 21 7.39 19.15 -9.04
CA ASN A 21 6.29 18.44 -8.38
C ASN A 21 5.38 17.70 -9.35
N GLU A 22 4.91 18.34 -10.42
CA GLU A 22 4.01 17.74 -11.41
C GLU A 22 4.60 16.46 -12.01
N HIS A 23 5.84 16.54 -12.50
CA HIS A 23 6.50 15.40 -13.13
C HIS A 23 6.83 14.30 -12.11
N ALA A 24 7.22 14.67 -10.88
CA ALA A 24 7.47 13.72 -9.82
C ALA A 24 6.19 13.00 -9.37
N VAL A 25 5.05 13.70 -9.30
CA VAL A 25 3.74 13.10 -8.98
C VAL A 25 3.30 12.14 -10.08
N GLU A 26 3.42 12.53 -11.36
CA GLU A 26 3.10 11.64 -12.48
C GLU A 26 3.94 10.36 -12.45
N LEU A 27 5.25 10.49 -12.20
CA LEU A 27 6.14 9.34 -12.05
C LEU A 27 5.77 8.50 -10.83
N LEU A 28 5.40 9.12 -9.72
CA LEU A 28 4.98 8.40 -8.51
C LEU A 28 3.74 7.56 -8.81
N GLU A 29 2.68 8.17 -9.37
CA GLU A 29 1.40 7.53 -9.69
C GLU A 29 1.56 6.37 -10.69
N ARG A 30 2.49 6.49 -11.65
CA ARG A 30 2.79 5.44 -12.65
C ARG A 30 3.59 4.27 -12.09
N ASN A 31 4.39 4.48 -11.05
CA ASN A 31 5.32 3.46 -10.52
C ASN A 31 4.81 2.78 -9.23
N VAL A 32 3.83 3.35 -8.53
CA VAL A 32 3.19 2.68 -7.39
C VAL A 32 2.25 1.57 -7.88
N ASN A 33 1.86 0.68 -6.96
CA ASN A 33 0.85 -0.34 -7.24
C ASN A 33 -0.44 0.33 -7.76
N PRO A 34 -1.00 -0.07 -8.91
CA PRO A 34 -2.20 0.55 -9.48
C PRO A 34 -3.39 0.61 -8.51
N ARG A 35 -3.51 -0.36 -7.60
CA ARG A 35 -4.55 -0.37 -6.57
C ARG A 35 -4.39 0.77 -5.55
N ILE A 36 -3.16 1.18 -5.24
CA ILE A 36 -2.91 2.34 -4.38
C ILE A 36 -3.41 3.60 -5.08
N THR A 37 -3.00 3.80 -6.33
CA THR A 37 -3.44 4.92 -7.16
C THR A 37 -4.96 4.97 -7.28
N GLU A 38 -5.61 3.84 -7.60
CA GLU A 38 -7.06 3.74 -7.69
C GLU A 38 -7.76 4.17 -6.39
N GLN A 39 -7.27 3.71 -5.23
CA GLN A 39 -7.84 4.12 -3.93
C GLN A 39 -7.66 5.61 -3.65
N ILE A 40 -6.54 6.22 -4.04
CA ILE A 40 -6.31 7.67 -3.89
C ILE A 40 -7.33 8.47 -4.72
N TYR A 41 -7.60 8.03 -5.96
CA TYR A 41 -8.63 8.64 -6.80
C TYR A 41 -10.04 8.43 -6.24
N LEU A 42 -10.39 7.22 -5.80
CA LEU A 42 -11.71 6.93 -5.20
C LEU A 42 -11.96 7.72 -3.91
N GLN A 43 -10.92 7.94 -3.11
CA GLN A 43 -11.00 8.76 -1.90
C GLN A 43 -10.92 10.26 -2.18
N ASN A 44 -10.71 10.66 -3.43
CA ASN A 44 -10.52 12.04 -3.86
C ASN A 44 -9.44 12.77 -3.03
N THR A 45 -8.30 12.09 -2.81
CA THR A 45 -7.18 12.58 -1.97
C THR A 45 -5.92 12.88 -2.78
N ARG A 46 -5.99 12.77 -4.11
CA ARG A 46 -4.88 13.07 -5.02
C ARG A 46 -4.41 14.51 -4.85
N SER A 47 -3.09 14.71 -4.78
CA SER A 47 -2.47 16.03 -4.65
C SER A 47 -1.40 16.23 -5.72
N GLU A 48 -1.26 17.48 -6.19
CA GLU A 48 -0.17 17.89 -7.10
C GLU A 48 1.13 18.23 -6.36
N ASN A 49 1.07 18.35 -5.04
CA ASN A 49 2.26 18.52 -4.23
C ASN A 49 2.87 17.14 -3.97
N LEU A 50 4.13 16.94 -4.37
CA LEU A 50 4.82 15.66 -4.24
C LEU A 50 4.84 15.13 -2.80
N ALA A 51 5.03 16.00 -1.81
CA ALA A 51 5.09 15.58 -0.41
C ALA A 51 3.73 15.07 0.08
N LEU A 52 2.64 15.73 -0.31
CA LEU A 52 1.28 15.29 0.01
C LEU A 52 0.92 14.00 -0.74
N ALA A 53 1.19 13.94 -2.05
CA ALA A 53 0.96 12.74 -2.85
C ALA A 53 1.71 11.52 -2.30
N ALA A 54 2.96 11.70 -1.89
CA ALA A 54 3.76 10.67 -1.24
C ALA A 54 3.15 10.18 0.07
N GLU A 55 2.60 11.08 0.91
CA GLU A 55 1.94 10.67 2.16
C GLU A 55 0.64 9.91 1.90
N GLU A 56 -0.13 10.28 0.88
CA GLU A 56 -1.34 9.55 0.49
C GLU A 56 -1.01 8.12 0.02
N VAL A 57 0.05 7.96 -0.79
CA VAL A 57 0.60 6.65 -1.17
C VAL A 57 0.98 5.84 0.06
N ARG A 58 1.67 6.45 1.04
CA ARG A 58 2.02 5.78 2.30
C ARG A 58 0.78 5.36 3.08
N ARG A 59 -0.21 6.25 3.25
CA ARG A 59 -1.44 5.97 4.00
C ARG A 59 -2.17 4.77 3.42
N VAL A 60 -2.42 4.79 2.12
CA VAL A 60 -3.14 3.72 1.42
C VAL A 60 -2.32 2.43 1.39
N GLY A 61 -1.02 2.50 1.09
CA GLY A 61 -0.15 1.34 1.08
C GLY A 61 -0.04 0.66 2.45
N ARG A 62 0.12 1.42 3.53
CA ARG A 62 0.08 0.89 4.90
C ARG A 62 -1.27 0.21 5.20
N ALA A 63 -2.38 0.82 4.81
CA ALA A 63 -3.71 0.22 5.00
C ALA A 63 -3.86 -1.11 4.24
N MET A 64 -3.37 -1.18 3.01
CA MET A 64 -3.37 -2.40 2.20
C MET A 64 -2.46 -3.49 2.79
N GLU A 65 -1.26 -3.13 3.25
CA GLU A 65 -0.34 -4.05 3.92
C GLU A 65 -0.94 -4.60 5.22
N LEU A 66 -1.56 -3.74 6.04
CA LEU A 66 -2.29 -4.13 7.25
C LEU A 66 -3.43 -5.10 6.93
N TYR A 67 -4.24 -4.79 5.91
CA TYR A 67 -5.33 -5.65 5.48
C TYR A 67 -4.83 -7.02 5.01
N ALA A 68 -3.74 -7.06 4.25
CA ALA A 68 -3.10 -8.30 3.81
C ALA A 68 -2.59 -9.14 4.99
N MET A 69 -2.02 -8.50 6.01
CA MET A 69 -1.61 -9.20 7.24
C MET A 69 -2.81 -9.78 7.98
N HIS A 70 -3.92 -9.04 8.12
CA HIS A 70 -5.15 -9.57 8.74
C HIS A 70 -5.77 -10.74 7.97
N GLN A 71 -5.72 -10.71 6.63
CA GLN A 71 -6.17 -11.82 5.77
C GLN A 71 -5.26 -13.06 5.92
N GLY A 72 -3.94 -12.86 5.99
CA GLY A 72 -2.97 -13.94 6.24
C GLY A 72 -3.18 -14.63 7.60
N VAL A 73 -3.54 -13.86 8.63
CA VAL A 73 -3.93 -14.40 9.95
C VAL A 73 -5.20 -15.24 9.86
N LYS A 74 -6.23 -14.79 9.12
CA LYS A 74 -7.48 -15.55 8.92
C LYS A 74 -7.25 -16.88 8.18
N GLY A 75 -6.35 -16.91 7.19
CA GLY A 75 -5.97 -18.16 6.50
C GLY A 75 -5.29 -19.17 7.42
N SER A 76 -4.46 -18.71 8.38
CA SER A 76 -3.80 -19.57 9.36
C SER A 76 -4.73 -20.09 10.47
N MET A 77 -5.75 -19.31 10.84
CA MET A 77 -6.78 -19.71 11.81
C MET A 77 -7.76 -20.75 11.23
N SER A 78 -7.94 -20.75 9.90
CA SER A 78 -8.84 -21.70 9.21
C SER A 78 -8.29 -23.13 9.12
N LEU A 79 -7.00 -23.37 9.41
CA LEU A 79 -6.37 -24.70 9.35
C LEU A 79 -6.31 -25.43 10.70
N ARG A 80 -6.89 -24.85 11.77
CA ARG A 80 -6.92 -25.47 13.11
C ARG A 80 -8.24 -26.13 13.50
N SER A 81 -9.19 -26.29 12.59
CA SER A 81 -10.40 -27.10 12.81
C SER A 81 -10.28 -28.47 12.12
N THR A 82 -9.40 -29.32 12.62
CA THR A 82 -9.49 -30.77 12.42
C THR A 82 -9.38 -31.41 13.80
N ASP A 83 -10.52 -31.68 14.42
CA ASP A 83 -10.93 -33.03 14.85
C ASP A 83 -12.15 -32.93 15.78
N THR A 84 -13.33 -33.17 15.24
CA THR A 84 -14.48 -33.66 16.01
C THR A 84 -15.10 -34.84 15.27
N SER A 85 -14.30 -35.89 15.05
CA SER A 85 -14.79 -37.24 14.77
C SER A 85 -14.44 -38.14 15.95
N LYS A 86 -15.06 -37.90 17.11
CA LYS A 86 -15.05 -38.82 18.27
C LYS A 86 -16.32 -38.75 19.12
N TYR A 87 -17.48 -38.70 18.46
CA TYR A 87 -18.73 -39.16 19.07
C TYR A 87 -19.37 -40.18 18.14
N SER A 88 -18.76 -41.36 18.16
CA SER A 88 -19.40 -42.64 17.86
C SER A 88 -20.28 -43.03 19.05
N GLU A 89 -21.57 -43.26 18.80
CA GLU A 89 -22.34 -44.50 19.08
C GLU A 89 -23.75 -44.37 18.48
#